data_AF-A0A3M1QVV4-F1
#
_entry.id   AF-A0A3M1QVV4-F1
#
_cell.length_a   1.000
_cell.length_b   1.000
_cell.length_c   1.000
_cell.angle_alpha   90.00
_cell.angle_beta   90.00
_cell.angle_gamma   90.00
#
_symmetry.space_group_name_H-M   'P 1'
#
loop_
_entity.id
_entity.type
_entity.pdbx_description
1 polymer ?
#
loop_
_entity_poly.entity_id
_entity_poly.type
_entity_poly.pdbx_seq_one_letter_code
_entity_poly.pdbx_strand_id
1 'polypeptide(L)'
;LQQIADSSDSLKRNRGRRGLEVLQRIQRNADVNVQIIDQDFPKIRDVDAKLVALGKMLNGKVLTNDFNLNKVAELQGVPVLNINQLANAVKPVVLPGESMSVYLLKEGKEYGQGVAYLDDGTMVVVDNAKKYLGRTVEVTVTSVLQTTAGRMIFARLREELEREEGFQTSKVG
;
A
#
# COMPACT_ATOMS: atom_id res chain seq x y z
N LEU A 1 -2.60 -6.40 27.78
CA LEU A 1 -3.36 -5.24 27.24
C LEU A 1 -3.99 -4.39 28.33
N GLN A 2 -4.67 -4.98 29.32
CA GLN A 2 -5.24 -4.25 30.48
C GLN A 2 -4.21 -3.36 31.20
N GLN A 3 -3.03 -3.89 31.54
CA GLN A 3 -1.94 -3.09 32.13
C GLN A 3 -1.54 -1.85 31.30
N ILE A 4 -1.65 -1.90 29.97
CA ILE A 4 -1.39 -0.76 29.10
C ILE A 4 -2.57 0.23 29.14
N ALA A 5 -3.79 -0.28 29.17
CA ALA A 5 -5.03 0.50 29.31
C ALA A 5 -5.20 1.17 30.69
N ASP A 6 -4.42 0.75 31.68
CA ASP A 6 -4.36 1.34 33.03
C ASP A 6 -3.08 2.15 33.25
N SER A 7 -2.25 2.32 32.22
CA SER A 7 -0.97 3.04 32.31
C SER A 7 -1.18 4.50 32.78
N SER A 8 -0.26 5.02 33.58
CA SER A 8 -0.23 6.43 33.97
C SER A 8 0.07 7.35 32.77
N ASP A 9 0.84 6.86 31.80
CA ASP A 9 1.08 7.51 30.51
C ASP A 9 -0.21 7.59 29.69
N SER A 10 -0.64 8.81 29.38
CA SER A 10 -1.90 9.09 28.69
C SER A 10 -1.97 8.48 27.28
N LEU A 11 -0.87 8.49 26.53
CA LEU A 11 -0.82 7.94 25.18
C LEU A 11 -0.88 6.42 25.20
N LYS A 12 -0.14 5.78 26.12
CA LYS A 12 -0.21 4.33 26.32
C LYS A 12 -1.62 3.91 26.77
N ARG A 13 -2.20 4.63 27.73
CA ARG A 13 -3.56 4.40 28.23
C ARG A 13 -4.61 4.46 27.12
N ASN A 14 -4.60 5.53 26.32
CA ASN A 14 -5.54 5.70 25.21
C ASN A 14 -5.40 4.59 24.16
N ARG A 15 -4.16 4.19 23.83
CA ARG A 15 -3.91 3.06 22.91
C ARG A 15 -4.40 1.73 23.48
N GLY A 16 -4.16 1.47 24.76
CA GLY A 16 -4.61 0.25 25.44
C GLY A 16 -6.15 0.14 25.45
N ARG A 17 -6.85 1.23 25.81
CA ARG A 17 -8.31 1.29 25.80
C ARG A 17 -8.88 1.06 24.40
N ARG A 18 -8.34 1.74 23.38
CA ARG A 18 -8.72 1.51 21.99
C ARG A 18 -8.49 0.06 21.55
N GLY A 19 -7.40 -0.58 21.99
CA GLY A 19 -7.15 -2.00 21.73
C GLY A 19 -8.23 -2.91 22.31
N LEU A 20 -8.67 -2.64 23.55
CA LEU A 20 -9.76 -3.39 24.21
C LEU A 20 -11.09 -3.20 23.49
N GLU A 21 -11.42 -1.97 23.08
CA GLU A 21 -12.63 -1.68 22.29
C GLU A 21 -12.64 -2.44 20.96
N VAL A 22 -11.50 -2.49 20.25
CA VAL A 22 -11.36 -3.24 19.00
C VAL A 22 -11.53 -4.74 19.23
N LEU A 23 -10.94 -5.30 20.30
CA LEU A 23 -11.13 -6.71 20.66
C LEU A 23 -12.61 -7.03 20.93
N GLN A 24 -13.32 -6.19 21.69
CA GLN A 24 -14.76 -6.38 21.93
C GLN A 24 -15.58 -6.32 20.64
N ARG A 25 -15.21 -5.45 19.70
CA ARG A 25 -15.87 -5.39 18.38
C ARG A 25 -15.60 -6.66 17.57
N ILE A 26 -14.37 -7.17 17.57
CA ILE A 26 -14.00 -8.41 16.88
C ILE A 26 -14.76 -9.60 17.47
N GLN A 27 -14.85 -9.69 18.81
CA GLN A 27 -15.60 -10.76 19.50
C GLN A 27 -17.11 -10.75 19.22
N ARG A 28 -17.70 -9.59 18.90
CA ARG A 28 -19.12 -9.48 18.55
C ARG A 28 -19.42 -9.74 17.07
N ASN A 29 -18.39 -9.92 16.25
CA ASN A 29 -18.58 -10.18 14.83
C ASN A 29 -18.98 -11.65 14.61
N ALA A 30 -20.19 -11.89 14.09
CA ALA A 30 -20.71 -13.23 13.86
C ALA A 30 -19.95 -14.00 12.75
N ASP A 31 -19.27 -13.28 11.85
CA ASP A 31 -18.52 -13.87 10.74
C ASP A 31 -17.12 -14.36 11.15
N VAL A 32 -16.68 -14.07 12.37
CA VAL A 32 -15.34 -14.38 12.86
C VAL A 32 -15.43 -15.17 14.16
N ASN A 33 -14.89 -16.40 14.16
CA ASN A 33 -14.71 -17.15 15.39
C ASN A 33 -13.50 -16.59 16.17
N VAL A 34 -13.75 -16.13 17.39
CA VAL A 34 -12.71 -15.54 18.24
C VAL A 34 -12.50 -16.41 19.46
N GLN A 35 -11.27 -16.89 19.64
CA GLN A 35 -10.85 -17.65 20.81
C GLN A 35 -9.76 -16.89 21.56
N ILE A 36 -9.94 -16.75 22.87
CA ILE A 36 -8.89 -16.28 23.77
C ILE A 36 -8.12 -17.52 24.22
N ILE A 37 -6.81 -17.53 23.99
CA ILE A 37 -5.93 -18.65 24.32
C ILE A 37 -5.04 -18.24 25.47
N ASP A 38 -5.18 -18.94 26.61
CA ASP A 38 -4.39 -18.69 27.84
C ASP A 38 -3.07 -19.47 27.88
N GLN A 39 -2.68 -20.11 26.76
CA GLN A 39 -1.39 -20.81 26.64
C GLN A 39 -0.23 -19.82 26.81
N ASP A 40 0.61 -20.08 27.81
CA ASP A 40 1.87 -19.35 28.01
C ASP A 40 3.09 -20.20 27.60
N PHE A 41 4.21 -19.53 27.32
CA PHE A 41 5.52 -20.14 27.07
C PHE A 41 6.51 -19.63 28.14
N PRO A 42 6.54 -20.21 29.35
CA PRO A 42 7.28 -19.65 30.49
C PRO A 42 8.80 -19.54 30.27
N LYS A 43 9.35 -20.38 29.37
CA LYS A 43 10.78 -20.36 29.00
C LYS A 43 11.13 -19.22 28.04
N ILE A 44 10.13 -18.55 27.47
CA ILE A 44 10.29 -17.43 26.54
C ILE A 44 9.89 -16.15 27.29
N ARG A 45 10.82 -15.19 27.42
CA ARG A 45 10.54 -13.93 28.12
C ARG A 45 9.91 -12.89 27.20
N ASP A 46 10.38 -12.85 25.96
CA ASP A 46 9.99 -11.88 24.96
C ASP A 46 8.59 -12.17 24.40
N VAL A 47 7.74 -11.14 24.34
CA VAL A 47 6.33 -11.28 23.92
C VAL A 47 6.21 -11.63 22.44
N ASP A 48 7.07 -11.06 21.59
CA ASP A 48 7.06 -11.33 20.14
C ASP A 48 7.43 -12.78 19.88
N ALA A 49 8.42 -13.30 20.59
CA ALA A 49 8.78 -14.72 20.53
C ALA A 49 7.65 -15.64 21.04
N LYS A 50 6.86 -15.22 22.04
CA LYS A 50 5.66 -15.97 22.47
C LYS A 50 4.59 -15.99 21.39
N LEU A 51 4.36 -14.88 20.69
CA LEU A 51 3.40 -14.81 19.57
C LEU A 51 3.81 -15.73 18.43
N VAL A 52 5.10 -15.76 18.08
CA VAL A 52 5.64 -16.66 17.06
C VAL A 52 5.53 -18.13 17.49
N ALA A 53 5.87 -18.45 18.74
CA ALA A 53 5.72 -19.80 19.28
C ALA A 53 4.27 -20.29 19.26
N LEU A 54 3.32 -19.42 19.62
CA LEU A 54 1.89 -19.70 19.53
C LEU A 54 1.45 -19.93 18.09
N GLY A 55 1.89 -19.07 17.16
CA GLY A 55 1.62 -19.22 15.73
C GLY A 55 2.08 -20.56 15.18
N LYS A 56 3.29 -21.01 15.56
CA LYS A 56 3.80 -22.35 15.20
C LYS A 56 2.91 -23.47 15.75
N MET A 57 2.62 -23.41 17.05
CA MET A 57 1.86 -24.45 17.74
C MET A 57 0.47 -24.64 17.13
N LEU A 58 -0.17 -23.54 16.73
CA LEU A 58 -1.50 -23.56 16.12
C LEU A 58 -1.49 -23.76 14.60
N ASN A 59 -0.30 -23.83 13.99
CA ASN A 59 -0.11 -23.74 12.54
C ASN A 59 -0.85 -22.53 11.93
N GLY A 60 -0.86 -21.42 12.69
CA GLY A 60 -1.58 -20.19 12.39
C GLY A 60 -0.69 -19.14 11.73
N LYS A 61 -1.32 -18.01 11.38
CA LYS A 61 -0.62 -16.83 10.83
C LYS A 61 -0.59 -15.72 11.87
N VAL A 62 0.48 -14.94 11.90
CA VAL A 62 0.56 -13.73 12.74
C VAL A 62 0.01 -12.55 11.95
N LEU A 63 -1.00 -11.85 12.48
CA LEU A 63 -1.47 -10.57 11.93
C LEU A 63 -0.83 -9.44 12.73
N THR A 64 -0.04 -8.59 12.07
CA THR A 64 0.68 -7.50 12.76
C THR A 64 0.87 -6.29 11.86
N ASN A 65 1.19 -5.14 12.47
CA ASN A 65 1.72 -3.96 11.80
C ASN A 65 3.21 -3.71 12.14
N ASP A 66 3.81 -4.54 13.01
CA ASP A 66 5.21 -4.43 13.42
C ASP A 66 6.14 -5.12 12.42
N PHE A 67 7.10 -4.36 11.90
CA PHE A 67 8.06 -4.82 10.90
C PHE A 67 9.10 -5.81 11.45
N ASN A 68 9.52 -5.65 12.71
CA ASN A 68 10.50 -6.53 13.34
C ASN A 68 9.88 -7.88 13.68
N LEU A 69 8.66 -7.89 14.23
CA LEU A 69 7.91 -9.12 14.46
C LEU A 69 7.67 -9.87 13.14
N ASN A 70 7.37 -9.15 12.04
CA ASN A 70 7.27 -9.72 10.70
C ASN A 70 8.52 -10.54 10.34
N LYS A 71 9.70 -9.92 10.41
CA LYS A 71 10.98 -10.57 10.07
C LYS A 71 11.26 -11.79 10.94
N VAL A 72 11.06 -11.67 12.25
CA VAL A 72 11.31 -12.77 13.19
C VAL A 72 10.36 -13.94 12.92
N ALA A 73 9.07 -13.66 12.73
CA ALA A 73 8.07 -14.69 12.45
C ALA A 73 8.36 -15.43 11.13
N GLU A 74 8.67 -14.70 10.05
CA GLU A 74 9.02 -15.26 8.74
C GLU A 74 10.28 -16.15 8.82
N LEU A 75 11.36 -15.68 9.47
CA LEU A 75 12.58 -16.48 9.69
C LEU A 75 12.31 -17.76 10.47
N GLN A 76 11.31 -17.73 11.33
CA GLN A 76 10.89 -18.87 12.12
C GLN A 76 9.88 -19.78 11.39
N GLY A 77 9.48 -19.45 10.14
CA GLY A 77 8.56 -20.24 9.35
C GLY A 77 7.08 -20.04 9.70
N VAL A 78 6.74 -18.95 10.41
CA VAL A 78 5.35 -18.58 10.70
C VAL A 78 4.89 -17.55 9.67
N PRO A 79 3.84 -17.82 8.88
CA PRO A 79 3.36 -16.86 7.90
C PRO A 79 2.82 -15.60 8.57
N VAL A 80 3.06 -14.44 7.94
CA VAL A 80 2.65 -13.15 8.48
C VAL A 80 1.70 -12.45 7.53
N LEU A 81 0.63 -11.89 8.08
CA LEU A 81 -0.25 -10.96 7.41
C LEU A 81 0.07 -9.57 7.95
N ASN A 82 0.66 -8.73 7.11
CA ASN A 82 1.00 -7.36 7.50
C ASN A 82 -0.04 -6.37 6.95
N ILE A 83 -0.67 -5.60 7.83
CA ILE A 83 -1.72 -4.64 7.44
C ILE A 83 -1.20 -3.56 6.50
N ASN A 84 0.06 -3.12 6.67
CA ASN A 84 0.66 -2.12 5.80
C ASN A 84 0.94 -2.70 4.40
N GLN A 85 1.33 -3.97 4.31
CA GLN A 85 1.50 -4.65 3.02
C GLN A 85 0.15 -4.81 2.31
N LEU A 86 -0.90 -5.19 3.05
CA LEU A 86 -2.26 -5.26 2.49
C LEU A 86 -2.72 -3.89 1.97
N ALA A 87 -2.54 -2.82 2.76
CA ALA A 87 -2.90 -1.47 2.36
C ALA A 87 -2.17 -1.02 1.08
N ASN A 88 -0.91 -1.43 0.89
CA ASN A 88 -0.19 -1.16 -0.35
C ASN A 88 -0.65 -2.04 -1.52
N ALA A 89 -1.01 -3.30 -1.28
CA ALA A 89 -1.44 -4.23 -2.31
C ALA A 89 -2.82 -3.87 -2.92
N VAL A 90 -3.68 -3.18 -2.17
CA VAL A 90 -4.99 -2.72 -2.65
C VAL A 90 -4.93 -1.33 -3.31
N LYS A 91 -3.76 -0.68 -3.37
CA LYS A 91 -3.61 0.56 -4.13
C LYS A 91 -3.81 0.28 -5.62
N PRO A 92 -4.54 1.13 -6.36
CA PRO A 92 -4.65 0.99 -7.81
C PRO A 92 -3.27 0.85 -8.45
N VAL A 93 -3.08 -0.24 -9.17
CA VAL A 93 -1.85 -0.46 -9.95
C VAL A 93 -2.10 0.09 -11.34
N VAL A 94 -1.44 1.18 -11.68
CA VAL A 94 -1.31 1.61 -13.08
C VAL A 94 -0.04 0.96 -13.65
N LEU A 95 -0.16 0.24 -14.76
CA LEU A 95 0.94 -0.47 -15.43
C LEU A 95 1.34 0.21 -16.75
N PRO A 96 2.61 0.07 -17.19
CA PRO A 96 2.99 0.46 -18.55
C PRO A 96 2.07 -0.15 -19.61
N GLY A 97 1.63 0.67 -20.55
CA GLY A 97 0.68 0.32 -21.61
C GLY A 97 -0.78 0.59 -21.26
N GLU A 98 -1.12 0.81 -19.99
CA GLU A 98 -2.50 1.16 -19.62
C GLU A 98 -2.81 2.63 -19.94
N SER A 99 -4.02 2.87 -20.42
CA SER A 99 -4.53 4.22 -20.65
C SER A 99 -5.26 4.76 -19.42
N MET A 100 -5.13 6.06 -19.17
CA MET A 100 -5.84 6.75 -18.11
C MET A 100 -6.13 8.21 -18.48
N SER A 101 -7.12 8.82 -17.83
CA SER A 101 -7.40 10.25 -17.97
C SER A 101 -6.78 11.05 -16.83
N VAL A 102 -6.08 12.12 -17.14
CA VAL A 102 -5.44 12.99 -16.14
C VAL A 102 -5.71 14.47 -16.43
N TYR A 103 -5.95 15.25 -15.37
CA TYR A 103 -6.09 16.70 -15.47
C TYR A 103 -4.74 17.39 -15.29
N LEU A 104 -4.25 18.07 -16.33
CA LEU A 104 -2.93 18.68 -16.34
C LEU A 104 -2.95 20.01 -15.57
N LEU A 105 -2.23 20.04 -14.45
CA LEU A 105 -2.26 21.16 -13.50
C LEU A 105 -1.18 22.19 -13.77
N LYS A 106 0.05 21.75 -14.10
CA LYS A 106 1.21 22.63 -14.26
C LYS A 106 2.22 22.08 -15.25
N GLU A 107 3.11 22.96 -15.71
CA GLU A 107 4.26 22.58 -16.53
C GLU A 107 5.22 21.67 -15.75
N GLY A 108 5.78 20.67 -16.43
CA GLY A 108 6.79 19.77 -15.90
C GLY A 108 8.18 20.37 -15.89
N LYS A 109 9.16 19.56 -15.48
CA LYS A 109 10.54 20.01 -15.37
C LYS A 109 11.22 20.07 -16.74
N GLU A 110 11.01 19.05 -17.57
CA GLU A 110 11.58 19.00 -18.90
C GLU A 110 10.70 19.73 -19.92
N TYR A 111 11.32 20.21 -21.00
CA TYR A 111 10.62 20.96 -22.04
C TYR A 111 9.45 20.15 -22.61
N GLY A 112 8.27 20.78 -22.66
CA GLY A 112 7.06 20.18 -23.22
C GLY A 112 6.27 19.30 -22.26
N GLN A 113 6.76 19.04 -21.05
CA GLN A 113 6.05 18.20 -20.07
C GLN A 113 4.87 18.92 -19.42
N GLY A 114 3.84 18.14 -19.11
CA GLY A 114 2.77 18.51 -18.18
C GLY A 114 2.76 17.60 -16.96
N VAL A 115 2.28 18.11 -15.83
CA VAL A 115 2.18 17.36 -14.56
C VAL A 115 0.75 17.35 -14.06
N ALA A 116 0.29 16.16 -13.68
CA ALA A 116 -0.96 15.91 -12.97
C ALA A 116 -0.68 15.19 -11.65
N TYR A 117 -1.68 15.15 -10.78
CA TYR A 117 -1.64 14.36 -9.55
C TYR A 117 -2.90 13.51 -9.48
N LEU A 118 -2.75 12.25 -9.06
CA LEU A 118 -3.88 11.39 -8.70
C LEU A 118 -4.35 11.71 -7.27
N ASP A 119 -5.52 11.20 -6.91
CA ASP A 119 -6.14 11.45 -5.60
C ASP A 119 -5.28 10.94 -4.42
N ASP A 120 -4.42 9.94 -4.66
CA ASP A 120 -3.49 9.39 -3.68
C ASP A 120 -2.16 10.15 -3.58
N GLY A 121 -2.02 11.25 -4.34
CA GLY A 121 -0.83 12.09 -4.41
C GLY A 121 0.23 11.60 -5.40
N THR A 122 0.00 10.50 -6.13
CA THR A 122 0.93 10.03 -7.17
C THR A 122 1.09 11.10 -8.26
N MET A 123 2.34 11.47 -8.54
CA MET A 123 2.64 12.46 -9.59
C MET A 123 2.65 11.77 -10.96
N VAL A 124 1.91 12.31 -11.92
CA VAL A 124 1.90 11.86 -13.31
C VAL A 124 2.59 12.91 -14.17
N VAL A 125 3.70 12.53 -14.81
CA VAL A 125 4.46 13.36 -15.74
C VAL A 125 4.13 12.91 -17.15
N VAL A 126 3.62 13.83 -17.97
CA VAL A 126 3.16 13.53 -19.34
C VAL A 126 4.03 14.29 -20.33
N ASP A 127 4.69 13.57 -21.23
CA ASP A 127 5.48 14.18 -22.29
C ASP A 127 4.58 14.88 -23.34
N ASN A 128 5.10 15.94 -23.96
CA ASN A 128 4.42 16.73 -25.00
C ASN A 128 3.04 17.31 -24.60
N ALA A 129 2.76 17.39 -23.30
CA ALA A 129 1.47 17.76 -22.73
C ALA A 129 1.35 19.25 -22.33
N LYS A 130 2.42 20.05 -22.38
CA LYS A 130 2.40 21.47 -22.00
C LYS A 130 1.30 22.29 -22.70
N LYS A 131 0.97 21.98 -23.95
CA LYS A 131 -0.09 22.69 -24.70
C LYS A 131 -1.52 22.36 -24.24
N TYR A 132 -1.68 21.36 -23.37
CA TYR A 132 -2.97 20.91 -22.84
C TYR A 132 -3.14 21.25 -21.35
N LEU A 133 -2.31 22.13 -20.78
CA LEU A 133 -2.48 22.59 -19.40
C LEU A 133 -3.88 23.15 -19.16
N GLY A 134 -4.45 22.83 -17.99
CA GLY A 134 -5.82 23.19 -17.62
C GLY A 134 -6.90 22.33 -18.29
N ARG A 135 -6.54 21.17 -18.85
CA ARG A 135 -7.46 20.23 -19.50
C ARG A 135 -7.24 18.80 -19.00
N THR A 136 -8.30 18.00 -19.09
CA THR A 136 -8.21 16.55 -18.96
C THR A 136 -7.78 15.95 -20.29
N VAL A 137 -6.75 15.12 -20.28
CA VAL A 137 -6.25 14.41 -21.46
C VAL A 137 -6.18 12.91 -21.20
N GLU A 138 -6.32 12.13 -22.25
CA GLU A 138 -6.08 10.69 -22.21
C GLU A 138 -4.61 10.38 -22.51
N VAL A 139 -3.99 9.61 -21.63
CA VAL A 139 -2.57 9.29 -21.67
C VAL A 139 -2.37 7.79 -21.55
N THR A 140 -1.29 7.29 -22.11
CA THR A 140 -0.83 5.91 -21.94
C THR A 140 0.43 5.91 -21.10
N VAL A 141 0.45 5.07 -20.06
CA VAL A 141 1.59 4.98 -19.15
C VAL A 141 2.77 4.34 -19.88
N THR A 142 3.93 5.00 -19.80
CA THR A 142 5.18 4.48 -20.37
C THR A 142 6.02 3.79 -19.32
N SER A 143 6.06 4.33 -18.09
CA SER A 143 6.80 3.73 -16.98
C SER A 143 6.30 4.21 -15.63
N VAL A 144 6.62 3.44 -14.59
CA VAL A 144 6.30 3.76 -13.20
C VAL A 144 7.60 3.74 -12.39
N LEU A 145 7.86 4.81 -11.65
CA LEU A 145 9.04 4.94 -10.80
C LEU A 145 8.62 5.12 -9.34
N GLN A 146 9.05 4.19 -8.49
CA GLN A 146 8.92 4.35 -7.04
C GLN A 146 10.14 5.09 -6.49
N THR A 147 9.91 6.19 -5.77
CA THR A 147 10.95 6.95 -5.07
C THR A 147 10.69 6.95 -3.57
N THR A 148 11.66 7.45 -2.79
CA THR A 148 11.52 7.66 -1.34
C THR A 148 10.44 8.70 -1.00
N ALA A 149 10.19 9.67 -1.89
CA ALA A 149 9.18 10.70 -1.71
C ALA A 149 7.77 10.28 -2.16
N GLY A 150 7.64 9.15 -2.87
CA GLY A 150 6.36 8.66 -3.38
C GLY A 150 6.49 7.97 -4.74
N ARG A 151 5.34 7.70 -5.35
CA ARG A 151 5.22 7.08 -6.68
C ARG A 151 5.14 8.17 -7.75
N MET A 152 5.87 7.98 -8.84
CA MET A 152 5.76 8.78 -10.06
C MET A 152 5.36 7.88 -11.22
N ILE A 153 4.48 8.39 -12.08
CA ILE A 153 4.05 7.74 -13.33
C ILE A 153 4.50 8.62 -14.48
N PHE A 154 5.14 8.02 -15.48
CA PHE A 154 5.45 8.69 -16.74
C PHE A 154 4.49 8.20 -17.81
N ALA A 155 3.99 9.12 -18.63
CA ALA A 155 2.99 8.82 -19.64
C ALA A 155 3.19 9.69 -20.90
N ARG A 156 2.54 9.29 -21.98
CA ARG A 156 2.45 10.05 -23.23
C ARG A 156 1.00 10.21 -23.63
N LEU A 157 0.71 11.24 -24.44
CA LEU A 157 -0.63 11.44 -24.98
C LEU A 157 -1.04 10.24 -25.83
N ARG A 158 -2.26 9.73 -25.61
CA ARG A 158 -2.76 8.57 -26.36
C ARG A 158 -2.81 8.81 -27.87
N GLU A 159 -3.30 9.98 -28.28
CA GLU A 159 -3.37 10.39 -29.70
C GLU A 159 -2.00 10.46 -30.40
N GLU A 160 -0.90 10.60 -29.65
CA GLU A 160 0.45 10.63 -30.20
C GLU A 160 0.91 9.21 -30.56
N LEU A 161 0.68 8.26 -29.65
CA LEU A 161 1.00 6.85 -29.88
C LEU A 161 0.18 6.25 -31.02
N GLU A 162 -1.13 6.53 -31.08
CA GLU A 162 -2.00 6.05 -32.16
C GLU A 162 -1.55 6.56 -33.55
N ARG A 163 -1.02 7.78 -33.62
CA ARG A 163 -0.45 8.33 -34.86
C ARG A 163 0.85 7.64 -35.28
N GLU A 164 1.72 7.32 -34.32
CA GLU A 164 2.98 6.61 -34.59
C GLU A 164 2.73 5.18 -35.07
N GLU A 165 1.82 4.46 -34.43
CA GLU A 165 1.44 3.10 -34.83
C GLU A 165 0.81 3.07 -36.22
N GLY A 166 -0.14 3.99 -36.50
CA GLY A 166 -0.75 4.12 -37.82
C GLY A 166 0.28 4.35 -38.94
N PHE A 167 1.30 5.17 -38.67
CA PHE A 167 2.37 5.46 -39.62
C PHE A 167 3.28 4.26 -39.91
N GLN A 168 3.53 3.40 -38.91
CA GLN A 168 4.33 2.19 -39.11
C GLN A 168 3.59 1.15 -39.96
N THR A 169 2.29 0.92 -39.72
CA THR A 169 1.48 0.01 -40.54
C THR A 169 1.42 0.42 -42.02
N SER A 170 1.40 1.71 -42.32
CA SER A 170 1.35 2.23 -43.71
C SER A 170 2.67 2.11 -44.49
N LYS A 171 3.80 1.78 -43.84
CA LYS A 171 5.11 1.58 -44.52
C LYS A 171 5.41 0.12 -44.83
N VAL A 172 4.60 -0.82 -44.37
CA VAL A 172 4.82 -2.27 -44.48
C VAL A 172 3.86 -2.93 -45.49
N GLY A 173 2.88 -2.19 -46.02
CA GLY A 173 1.98 -2.62 -47.11
C GLY A 173 2.34 -1.95 -48.42
#